data_AF-A0A2T6ZA98-F1
#
_entry.id   AF-A0A2T6ZA98-F1
#
_cell.length_a   1.000
_cell.length_b   1.000
_cell.length_c   1.000
_cell.angle_alpha   90.00
_cell.angle_beta   90.00
_cell.angle_gamma   90.00
#
_symmetry.space_group_name_H-M   'P 1'
#
loop_
_entity.id
_entity.type
_entity.pdbx_description
1 polymer ?
#
loop_
_entity_poly.entity_id
_entity_poly.type
_entity_poly.pdbx_seq_one_letter_code
_entity_poly.pdbx_strand_id
1 'polypeptide(L)'
;MFSLRIAILIIPSLLILSTFCLAQGVTQIVRPPGTSPPGCIDSYPETFGLKPADHRIPVIETHCIHPRILKVFLQKGLLIDHFGRIGSIVANRQFQFDGPPAQAGAIYTGGWSLCPDNLIALGPQKQFYACASGDFEKLYDRMVEKQCRPIFMNVVQLVDC
;
A
#
# COMPACT_ATOMS: atom_id res chain seq x y z
N MET A 1 12.77 25.65 74.36
CA MET A 1 12.51 26.31 73.07
C MET A 1 12.72 25.29 71.95
N PHE A 2 11.71 24.49 71.62
CA PHE A 2 11.77 23.54 70.50
C PHE A 2 10.92 24.08 69.36
N SER A 3 11.60 24.45 68.27
CA SER A 3 11.03 25.04 67.06
C SER A 3 10.36 23.94 66.23
N LEU A 4 9.02 24.00 66.13
CA LEU A 4 8.23 23.16 65.24
C LEU A 4 8.34 23.72 63.82
N ARG A 5 9.17 23.11 62.97
CA ARG A 5 9.22 23.43 61.54
C ARG A 5 8.25 22.53 60.78
N ILE A 6 7.15 23.12 60.32
CA ILE A 6 6.20 22.49 59.39
C ILE A 6 6.87 22.46 58.02
N ALA A 7 7.28 21.27 57.58
CA ALA A 7 7.76 21.05 56.22
C ALA A 7 6.54 20.90 55.29
N ILE A 8 6.21 21.96 54.55
CA ILE A 8 5.21 21.91 53.48
C ILE A 8 5.84 21.16 52.31
N LEU A 9 5.52 19.88 52.17
CA LEU A 9 5.82 19.09 50.97
C LEU A 9 4.90 19.56 49.85
N ILE A 10 5.40 20.50 49.03
CA ILE A 10 4.80 20.84 47.75
C ILE A 10 5.09 19.66 46.82
N ILE A 11 4.13 18.75 46.66
CA ILE A 11 4.21 17.69 45.65
C ILE A 11 4.04 18.39 44.30
N PRO A 12 5.07 18.43 43.42
CA PRO A 12 4.89 18.97 42.09
C PRO A 12 3.93 18.02 41.38
N SER A 13 2.76 18.53 41.01
CA SER A 13 1.77 17.81 40.23
C SER A 13 2.46 17.31 38.96
N LEU A 14 2.69 16.00 38.87
CA LEU A 14 3.17 15.35 37.66
C LEU A 14 2.10 15.56 36.60
N LEU A 15 2.29 16.58 35.75
CA LEU A 15 1.60 16.68 34.47
C LEU A 15 2.08 15.49 33.63
N ILE A 16 1.31 14.41 33.66
CA ILE A 16 1.45 13.29 32.74
C ILE A 16 1.11 13.87 31.36
N LEU A 17 2.13 14.26 30.59
CA LEU A 17 1.98 14.54 29.17
C LEU A 17 1.55 13.22 28.51
N SER A 18 0.24 13.02 28.38
CA SER A 18 -0.32 11.98 27.52
C SER A 18 0.15 12.30 26.11
N THR A 19 1.21 11.63 25.70
CA THR A 19 1.77 11.78 24.36
C THR A 19 0.76 11.14 23.41
N PHE A 20 -0.13 11.95 22.85
CA PHE A 20 -1.00 11.52 21.77
C PHE A 20 -0.09 11.17 20.58
N CYS A 21 0.08 9.88 20.32
CA CYS A 21 0.71 9.40 19.10
C CYS A 21 -0.23 9.74 17.94
N LEU A 22 -0.05 10.93 17.34
CA LEU A 22 -0.78 11.29 16.13
C LEU A 22 -0.22 10.42 15.00
N ALA A 23 -1.07 9.54 14.45
CA ALA A 23 -0.72 8.76 13.27
C ALA A 23 -0.35 9.72 12.12
N GLN A 24 0.92 9.80 11.75
CA GLN A 24 1.46 10.73 10.74
C GLN A 24 1.20 10.29 9.29
N GLY A 25 0.20 9.45 9.06
CA GLY A 25 -0.03 8.86 7.74
C GLY A 25 -0.70 9.80 6.74
N VAL A 26 -0.63 9.42 5.47
CA VAL A 26 -1.24 10.16 4.35
C VAL A 26 -2.72 9.78 4.24
N THR A 27 -3.60 10.77 4.44
CA THR A 27 -5.07 10.61 4.35
C THR A 27 -5.64 11.01 2.99
N GLN A 28 -4.88 11.78 2.20
CA GLN A 28 -5.30 12.24 0.88
C GLN A 28 -5.04 11.17 -0.19
N ILE A 29 -5.86 11.19 -1.25
CA ILE A 29 -5.62 10.39 -2.47
C ILE A 29 -4.62 11.15 -3.33
N VAL A 30 -3.36 10.73 -3.32
CA VAL A 30 -2.28 11.27 -4.15
C VAL A 30 -2.09 10.37 -5.35
N ARG A 31 -2.23 10.94 -6.56
CA ARG A 31 -2.15 10.22 -7.84
C ARG A 31 -0.88 10.64 -8.60
N PRO A 32 -0.25 9.75 -9.37
CA PRO A 32 0.79 10.15 -10.31
C PRO A 32 0.24 11.14 -11.36
N PRO A 33 1.10 12.00 -11.94
CA PRO A 33 0.69 12.84 -13.06
C PRO A 33 0.34 11.97 -14.29
N GLY A 34 -0.60 12.47 -15.11
CA GLY A 34 -1.09 11.79 -16.30
C GLY A 34 -2.37 10.99 -16.06
N THR A 35 -2.92 10.43 -17.14
CA THR A 35 -4.15 9.62 -17.11
C THR A 35 -3.83 8.14 -17.24
N SER A 36 -4.74 7.28 -16.79
CA SER A 36 -4.64 5.85 -17.03
C SER A 36 -4.61 5.52 -18.53
N PRO A 37 -3.97 4.39 -18.92
CA PRO A 37 -3.96 3.97 -20.32
C PRO A 37 -5.38 3.79 -20.88
N PRO A 38 -5.57 3.89 -22.21
CA PRO A 38 -6.87 3.74 -22.85
C PRO A 38 -7.54 2.41 -22.47
N GLY A 39 -8.83 2.49 -22.11
CA GLY A 39 -9.65 1.33 -21.75
C GLY A 39 -9.48 0.85 -20.31
N CYS A 40 -8.57 1.41 -19.51
CA CYS A 40 -8.46 1.05 -18.10
C CYS A 40 -9.57 1.70 -17.26
N ILE A 41 -10.09 0.95 -16.30
CA ILE A 41 -11.15 1.37 -15.37
C ILE A 41 -10.58 1.55 -13.96
N ASP A 42 -11.05 2.55 -13.22
CA ASP A 42 -10.55 2.88 -11.88
C ASP A 42 -11.33 2.20 -10.73
N SER A 43 -12.37 1.45 -11.08
CA SER A 43 -13.26 0.77 -10.15
C SER A 43 -13.66 -0.58 -10.74
N TYR A 44 -13.55 -1.64 -9.94
CA TYR A 44 -13.91 -3.00 -10.34
C TYR A 44 -14.72 -3.66 -9.22
N PRO A 45 -15.91 -4.21 -9.51
CA PRO A 45 -16.85 -4.63 -8.47
C PRO A 45 -16.40 -5.89 -7.71
N GLU A 46 -15.58 -6.73 -8.33
CA GLU A 46 -15.14 -8.01 -7.75
C GLU A 46 -13.76 -7.88 -7.09
N THR A 47 -13.49 -8.78 -6.16
CA THR A 47 -12.14 -8.95 -5.63
C THR A 47 -11.28 -9.77 -6.57
N PHE A 48 -10.01 -9.43 -6.64
CA PHE A 48 -9.03 -10.20 -7.42
C PHE A 48 -7.70 -10.31 -6.67
N GLY A 49 -6.84 -11.21 -7.14
CA GLY A 49 -5.47 -11.30 -6.68
C GLY A 49 -4.51 -10.61 -7.66
N LEU A 50 -3.28 -10.40 -7.19
CA LEU A 50 -2.20 -9.85 -8.01
C LEU A 50 -1.06 -10.85 -8.12
N LYS A 51 -0.63 -11.09 -9.36
CA LYS A 51 0.52 -11.93 -9.68
C LYS A 51 1.57 -11.13 -10.46
N PRO A 52 2.68 -10.76 -9.80
CA PRO A 52 3.85 -10.23 -10.49
C PRO A 52 4.42 -11.25 -11.48
N ALA A 53 4.65 -10.85 -12.72
CA ALA A 53 5.34 -11.68 -13.73
C ALA A 53 6.21 -10.79 -14.64
N ASP A 54 7.25 -11.36 -15.25
CA ASP A 54 8.12 -10.67 -16.21
C ASP A 54 7.47 -10.44 -17.60
N HIS A 55 6.30 -11.02 -17.83
CA HIS A 55 5.51 -10.86 -19.05
C HIS A 55 4.03 -10.67 -18.71
N ARG A 56 3.26 -10.28 -19.74
CA ARG A 56 1.80 -10.21 -19.65
C ARG A 56 1.23 -11.61 -19.84
N ILE A 57 0.30 -12.00 -18.99
CA ILE A 57 -0.39 -13.28 -19.09
C ILE A 57 -1.69 -13.05 -19.88
N PRO A 58 -1.86 -13.68 -21.05
CA PRO A 58 -3.00 -13.39 -21.94
C PRO A 58 -4.33 -13.93 -21.40
N VAL A 59 -4.28 -14.89 -20.46
CA VAL A 59 -5.44 -15.55 -19.88
C VAL A 59 -5.47 -15.24 -18.38
N ILE A 60 -6.65 -14.92 -17.84
CA ILE A 60 -6.81 -14.76 -16.40
C ILE A 60 -6.63 -16.13 -15.73
N GLU A 61 -5.63 -16.25 -14.87
CA GLU A 61 -5.45 -17.46 -14.08
C GLU A 61 -6.46 -17.50 -12.94
N THR A 62 -6.94 -18.71 -12.63
CA THR A 62 -7.80 -18.97 -11.47
C THR A 62 -6.97 -19.54 -10.33
N HIS A 63 -7.11 -18.96 -9.14
CA HIS A 63 -6.43 -19.38 -7.91
C HIS A 63 -7.45 -19.66 -6.81
N CYS A 64 -7.25 -20.74 -6.06
CA CYS A 64 -8.08 -21.07 -4.89
C CYS A 64 -7.84 -20.07 -3.76
N ILE A 65 -8.93 -19.62 -3.13
CA ILE A 65 -8.84 -18.76 -1.95
C ILE A 65 -8.24 -19.55 -0.78
N HIS A 66 -7.24 -18.97 -0.12
CA HIS A 66 -6.68 -19.50 1.13
C HIS A 66 -6.31 -18.33 2.07
N PRO A 67 -6.10 -18.57 3.38
CA PRO A 67 -5.95 -17.48 4.36
C PRO A 67 -4.80 -16.49 4.11
N ARG A 68 -3.79 -16.86 3.31
CA ARG A 68 -2.62 -16.04 3.00
C ARG A 68 -2.67 -15.41 1.61
N ILE A 69 -3.75 -15.60 0.85
CA ILE A 69 -3.85 -15.04 -0.49
C ILE A 69 -4.11 -13.54 -0.43
N LEU A 70 -3.41 -12.77 -1.26
CA LEU A 70 -3.68 -11.35 -1.40
C LEU A 70 -4.99 -11.16 -2.16
N LYS A 71 -6.04 -10.74 -1.45
CA LYS A 71 -7.32 -10.29 -2.02
C LYS A 71 -7.35 -8.76 -2.06
N VAL A 72 -7.71 -8.21 -3.20
CA VAL A 72 -7.64 -6.77 -3.49
C VAL A 72 -8.97 -6.26 -4.06
N PHE A 73 -9.35 -5.06 -3.64
CA PHE A 73 -10.46 -4.26 -4.15
C PHE A 73 -9.90 -3.06 -4.90
N LEU A 74 -10.54 -2.70 -6.02
CA LEU A 74 -10.23 -1.49 -6.77
C LEU A 74 -11.46 -0.57 -6.77
N GLN A 75 -11.33 0.62 -6.19
CA GLN A 75 -12.44 1.58 -6.08
C GLN A 75 -11.96 3.01 -6.25
N LYS A 76 -12.46 3.72 -7.27
CA LYS A 76 -12.15 5.14 -7.57
C LYS A 76 -10.64 5.43 -7.60
N GLY A 77 -9.87 4.47 -8.09
CA GLY A 77 -8.42 4.50 -8.18
C GLY A 77 -7.67 4.18 -6.88
N LEU A 78 -8.36 3.70 -5.85
CA LEU A 78 -7.77 3.14 -4.63
C LEU A 78 -7.66 1.63 -4.76
N LEU A 79 -6.49 1.09 -4.42
CA LEU A 79 -6.23 -0.32 -4.33
C LEU A 79 -6.21 -0.69 -2.85
N ILE A 80 -7.13 -1.54 -2.40
CA ILE A 80 -7.34 -1.83 -0.97
C ILE A 80 -7.27 -3.34 -0.77
N ASP A 81 -6.49 -3.83 0.19
CA ASP A 81 -6.49 -5.27 0.48
C ASP A 81 -7.62 -5.68 1.42
N HIS A 82 -7.80 -6.99 1.62
CA HIS A 82 -8.81 -7.53 2.53
C HIS A 82 -8.65 -7.18 4.01
N PHE A 83 -7.51 -6.60 4.42
CA PHE A 83 -7.33 -6.05 5.76
C PHE A 83 -7.69 -4.55 5.82
N GLY A 84 -8.17 -3.97 4.73
CA GLY A 84 -8.52 -2.55 4.63
C GLY A 84 -7.30 -1.64 4.43
N ARG A 85 -6.12 -2.20 4.17
CA ARG A 85 -4.89 -1.42 3.97
C ARG A 85 -4.83 -0.85 2.57
N ILE A 86 -4.21 0.32 2.43
CA ILE A 86 -4.10 1.07 1.18
C ILE A 86 -2.83 0.63 0.45
N GLY A 87 -2.99 0.12 -0.77
CA GLY A 87 -1.93 -0.13 -1.73
C GLY A 87 -1.35 1.21 -2.19
N SER A 88 -0.10 1.47 -1.82
CA SER A 88 0.57 2.75 -2.00
C SER A 88 1.98 2.57 -2.51
N ILE A 89 2.50 3.61 -3.16
CA ILE A 89 3.94 3.76 -3.40
C ILE A 89 4.50 4.66 -2.31
N VAL A 90 5.48 4.14 -1.55
CA VAL A 90 6.11 4.87 -0.44
C VAL A 90 7.35 5.65 -0.87
N ALA A 91 7.94 6.44 0.03
CA ALA A 91 9.04 7.37 -0.27
C ALA A 91 10.25 6.73 -0.98
N ASN A 92 10.57 5.47 -0.64
CA ASN A 92 11.64 4.70 -1.27
C ASN A 92 11.20 3.99 -2.57
N ARG A 93 10.04 4.35 -3.14
CA ARG A 93 9.45 3.81 -4.39
C ARG A 93 8.84 2.41 -4.29
N GLN A 94 8.84 1.82 -3.10
CA GLN A 94 8.27 0.50 -2.89
C GLN A 94 6.73 0.56 -2.96
N PHE A 95 6.14 -0.43 -3.63
CA PHE A 95 4.72 -0.74 -3.53
C PHE A 95 4.46 -1.59 -2.29
N GLN A 96 3.52 -1.17 -1.45
CA GLN A 96 3.10 -1.90 -0.25
C GLN A 96 1.68 -1.54 0.18
N PHE A 97 1.10 -2.40 1.02
CA PHE A 97 -0.19 -2.17 1.68
C PHE A 97 0.03 -1.75 3.13
N ASP A 98 -0.48 -0.59 3.52
CA ASP A 98 -0.41 -0.07 4.90
C ASP A 98 -1.64 0.79 5.26
N GLY A 99 -1.85 1.08 6.54
CA GLY A 99 -2.90 1.97 7.01
C GLY A 99 -4.30 1.37 7.07
N PRO A 100 -5.36 2.21 7.11
CA PRO A 100 -5.35 3.68 7.01
C PRO A 100 -4.95 4.40 8.32
N PRO A 101 -4.35 5.60 8.27
CA PRO A 101 -3.87 6.30 7.06
C PRO A 101 -2.68 5.58 6.42
N ALA A 102 -2.47 5.76 5.11
CA ALA A 102 -1.32 5.15 4.43
C ALA A 102 -0.01 5.59 5.08
N GLN A 103 1.09 4.84 4.90
CA GLN A 103 2.38 5.12 5.53
C GLN A 103 2.77 6.60 5.39
N ALA A 104 3.29 7.19 6.46
CA ALA A 104 3.87 8.52 6.43
C ALA A 104 4.90 8.63 5.28
N GLY A 105 4.78 9.67 4.46
CA GLY A 105 5.63 9.87 3.28
C GLY A 105 5.25 9.02 2.06
N ALA A 106 4.07 8.39 2.03
CA ALA A 106 3.55 7.79 0.80
C ALA A 106 3.44 8.83 -0.32
N ILE A 107 4.04 8.52 -1.47
CA ILE A 107 4.06 9.42 -2.63
C ILE A 107 2.83 9.26 -3.52
N TYR A 108 2.28 8.03 -3.60
CA TYR A 108 1.05 7.74 -4.31
C TYR A 108 0.19 6.82 -3.46
N THR A 109 -1.02 7.25 -3.16
CA THR A 109 -2.03 6.48 -2.40
C THR A 109 -3.24 6.11 -3.27
N GLY A 110 -3.23 6.53 -4.54
CA GLY A 110 -4.20 6.14 -5.54
C GLY A 110 -3.71 6.40 -6.97
N GLY A 111 -4.66 6.38 -7.92
CA GLY A 111 -4.34 6.42 -9.35
C GLY A 111 -4.15 5.03 -9.95
N TRP A 112 -4.60 3.99 -9.24
CA TRP A 112 -4.64 2.62 -9.74
C TRP A 112 -5.76 2.43 -10.76
N SER A 113 -5.57 1.57 -11.74
CA SER A 113 -6.64 1.15 -12.66
C SER A 113 -6.41 -0.26 -13.19
N LEU A 114 -7.49 -0.93 -13.57
CA LEU A 114 -7.50 -2.24 -14.20
C LEU A 114 -7.66 -2.07 -15.71
N CYS A 115 -6.75 -2.65 -16.48
CA CYS A 115 -6.71 -2.51 -17.94
C CYS A 115 -7.27 -3.74 -18.68
N PRO A 116 -7.69 -3.60 -19.96
CA PRO A 116 -8.29 -4.68 -20.74
C PRO A 116 -7.38 -5.90 -20.96
N ASP A 117 -6.07 -5.73 -20.78
CA ASP A 117 -5.07 -6.80 -20.86
C ASP A 117 -4.78 -7.46 -19.51
N ASN A 118 -5.73 -7.39 -18.56
CA ASN A 118 -5.67 -8.00 -17.24
C ASN A 118 -4.49 -7.54 -16.37
N LEU A 119 -4.01 -6.32 -16.63
CA LEU A 119 -2.95 -5.68 -15.86
C LEU A 119 -3.48 -4.57 -14.98
N ILE A 120 -2.85 -4.37 -13.82
CA ILE A 120 -3.00 -3.13 -13.07
C ILE A 120 -2.03 -2.06 -13.59
N ALA A 121 -2.53 -0.84 -13.74
CA ALA A 121 -1.77 0.37 -14.03
C ALA A 121 -1.71 1.28 -12.80
N LEU A 122 -0.68 2.12 -12.75
CA LEU A 122 -0.54 3.24 -11.82
C LEU A 122 -0.31 4.52 -12.62
N GLY A 123 -1.26 5.44 -12.60
CA GLY A 123 -1.24 6.58 -13.53
C GLY A 123 -1.11 6.08 -14.98
N PRO A 124 -0.17 6.60 -15.79
CA PRO A 124 -0.02 6.20 -17.20
C PRO A 124 0.77 4.89 -17.41
N GLN A 125 1.37 4.30 -16.37
CA GLN A 125 2.28 3.15 -16.52
C GLN A 125 1.65 1.82 -16.11
N LYS A 126 2.09 0.75 -16.79
CA LYS A 126 1.76 -0.66 -16.46
C LYS A 126 2.97 -1.49 -16.05
N GLN A 127 4.18 -0.99 -16.30
CA GLN A 127 5.42 -1.68 -15.97
C GLN A 127 5.86 -1.27 -14.56
N PHE A 128 6.19 -2.28 -13.77
CA PHE A 128 6.75 -2.17 -12.41
C PHE A 128 8.09 -2.89 -12.37
N TYR A 129 8.72 -2.93 -11.19
CA TYR A 129 10.02 -3.56 -11.02
C TYR A 129 10.02 -4.44 -9.78
N ALA A 130 10.61 -5.63 -9.89
CA ALA A 130 10.84 -6.53 -8.78
C ALA A 130 12.33 -6.59 -8.47
N CYS A 131 12.70 -6.50 -7.19
CA CYS A 131 14.09 -6.59 -6.73
C CYS A 131 14.18 -7.61 -5.60
N ALA A 132 15.16 -8.50 -5.68
CA ALA A 132 15.43 -9.49 -4.63
C ALA A 132 15.80 -8.79 -3.30
N SER A 133 15.22 -9.27 -2.20
CA SER A 133 15.45 -8.78 -0.84
C SER A 133 15.44 -9.96 0.14
N GLY A 134 16.51 -10.76 0.16
CA GLY A 134 16.54 -12.02 0.90
C GLY A 134 15.69 -13.07 0.18
N ASP A 135 14.77 -13.71 0.91
CA ASP A 135 13.93 -14.80 0.38
C ASP A 135 12.68 -14.34 -0.37
N PHE A 136 12.50 -13.03 -0.55
CA PHE A 136 11.34 -12.46 -1.22
C PHE A 136 11.73 -11.28 -2.12
N GLU A 137 10.83 -10.92 -3.03
CA GLU A 137 10.99 -9.74 -3.89
C GLU A 137 10.19 -8.56 -3.35
N LYS A 138 10.77 -7.37 -3.40
CA LYS A 138 10.07 -6.11 -3.21
C LYS A 138 9.67 -5.54 -4.57
N LEU A 139 8.49 -4.94 -4.64
CA LEU A 139 7.94 -4.37 -5.85
C LEU A 139 8.06 -2.84 -5.83
N TYR A 140 8.31 -2.23 -6.98
CA TYR A 140 8.57 -0.79 -7.10
C TYR A 140 7.87 -0.19 -8.32
N ASP A 141 7.49 1.08 -8.23
CA ASP A 141 6.91 1.85 -9.35
C ASP A 141 7.94 2.22 -10.43
N ARG A 142 9.22 2.16 -10.09
CA ARG A 142 10.35 2.44 -11.01
C ARG A 142 11.57 1.60 -10.64
N MET A 143 12.53 1.52 -11.55
CA MET A 143 13.81 0.87 -11.27
C MET A 143 14.56 1.65 -10.19
N VAL A 144 14.84 1.00 -9.06
CA VAL A 144 15.58 1.59 -7.93
C VAL A 144 17.02 1.12 -7.84
N GLU A 145 17.29 -0.11 -8.29
CA GLU A 145 18.60 -0.75 -8.25
C GLU A 145 18.86 -1.56 -9.53
N LYS A 146 20.12 -1.87 -9.82
CA LYS A 146 20.53 -2.52 -11.07
C LYS A 146 20.07 -3.97 -11.19
N GLN A 147 19.93 -4.68 -10.07
CA GLN A 147 19.45 -6.06 -10.04
C GLN A 147 17.93 -6.18 -10.18
N CYS A 148 17.20 -5.06 -10.21
CA CYS A 148 15.76 -5.08 -10.39
C CYS A 148 15.40 -5.45 -11.83
N ARG A 149 14.38 -6.30 -11.99
CA ARG A 149 13.86 -6.72 -13.29
C ARG A 149 12.49 -6.11 -13.56
N PRO A 150 12.15 -5.79 -14.82
CA PRO A 150 10.82 -5.31 -15.16
C PRO A 150 9.78 -6.41 -14.93
N ILE A 151 8.60 -6.01 -14.46
CA ILE A 151 7.45 -6.88 -14.25
C ILE A 151 6.15 -6.19 -14.63
N PHE A 152 5.09 -6.97 -14.74
CA PHE A 152 3.70 -6.55 -14.79
C PHE A 152 2.95 -7.19 -13.62
N MET A 153 1.95 -6.48 -13.10
CA MET A 153 1.04 -7.04 -12.09
C MET A 153 -0.22 -7.56 -12.80
N ASN A 154 -0.27 -8.88 -12.99
CA ASN A 154 -1.38 -9.56 -13.63
C ASN A 154 -2.50 -9.79 -12.62
N VAL A 155 -3.74 -9.62 -13.06
CA VAL A 155 -4.92 -9.99 -12.31
C VAL A 155 -5.09 -11.51 -12.32
N VAL A 156 -5.38 -12.08 -11.15
CA VAL A 156 -5.81 -13.47 -11.02
C VAL A 156 -7.22 -13.52 -10.44
N GLN A 157 -8.04 -14.40 -10.99
CA GLN A 157 -9.37 -14.68 -10.48
C GLN A 157 -9.24 -15.53 -9.22
N LEU A 158 -10.01 -15.18 -8.19
CA LEU A 158 -10.04 -15.91 -6.92
C LEU A 158 -11.36 -16.64 -6.80
N VAL A 159 -11.31 -17.94 -6.51
CA VAL A 159 -12.49 -18.80 -6.37
C VAL A 159 -12.45 -19.56 -5.06
N ASP A 160 -13.62 -19.85 -4.51
CA ASP A 160 -13.75 -20.81 -3.43
C ASP A 160 -13.55 -22.22 -3.99
N CYS A 161 -12.59 -22.91 -3.37
CA CYS A 161 -12.31 -24.32 -3.50
C CYS A 161 -12.57 -24.94 -2.11
#